data_AF-A0A2I1GZQ7-F1
#
_entry.id   AF-A0A2I1GZQ7-F1
#
_cell.length_a   1.000
_cell.length_b   1.000
_cell.length_c   1.000
_cell.angle_alpha   90.00
_cell.angle_beta   90.00
_cell.angle_gamma   90.00
#
_symmetry.space_group_name_H-M   'P 1'
#
loop_
_entity.id
_entity.type
_entity.pdbx_description
1 polymer ?
#
loop_
_entity_poly.entity_id
_entity_poly.type
_entity_poly.pdbx_seq_one_letter_code
_entity_poly.pdbx_strand_id
1 'polypeptide(L)'
;MDSFGLIKPSDASEICEKCYYICHAMRFQQNFKNWTSGNGNIDKFIQDTQLSAHTSYEVKNALEWIPYDRLYNIKYIAKDEF
;
A
#
# COMPACT_ATOMS: atom_id res chain seq x y z
N MET A 1 -13.46 -2.18 25.80
CA MET A 1 -13.26 -0.84 26.40
C MET A 1 -12.67 -1.08 27.77
N ASP A 2 -11.61 -0.37 28.13
CA ASP A 2 -11.19 -0.29 29.53
C ASP A 2 -11.78 0.97 30.19
N SER A 3 -11.78 0.95 31.52
CA SER A 3 -12.69 1.72 32.38
C SER A 3 -12.44 3.23 32.44
N PHE A 4 -11.63 3.79 31.54
CA PHE A 4 -11.29 5.22 31.50
C PHE A 4 -11.74 5.94 30.23
N GLY A 5 -12.43 5.27 29.30
CA GLY A 5 -12.98 5.92 28.10
C GLY A 5 -11.94 6.55 27.18
N LEU A 6 -10.66 6.23 27.38
CA LEU A 6 -9.60 6.62 26.47
C LEU A 6 -9.55 5.60 25.35
N ILE A 7 -9.59 6.12 24.13
CA ILE A 7 -9.40 5.41 22.87
C ILE A 7 -8.18 4.49 23.02
N LYS A 8 -8.35 3.21 22.67
CA LYS A 8 -7.24 2.26 22.70
C LYS A 8 -6.13 2.78 21.78
N PRO A 9 -4.85 2.55 22.09
CA PRO A 9 -3.73 2.96 21.23
C PRO A 9 -3.70 2.27 19.84
N SER A 10 -4.77 1.56 19.45
CA SER A 10 -5.03 1.08 18.10
C SER A 10 -5.66 2.13 17.16
N ASP A 11 -6.25 3.21 17.69
CA ASP A 11 -7.07 4.14 16.87
C ASP A 11 -6.36 5.49 16.71
N ALA A 12 -5.03 5.47 16.60
CA ALA A 12 -4.25 6.65 16.21
C ALA A 12 -4.56 7.02 14.75
N SER A 13 -5.57 7.90 14.59
CA SER A 13 -5.98 8.62 13.38
C SER A 13 -6.15 7.78 12.11
N GLU A 14 -7.28 7.09 11.98
CA GLU A 14 -7.73 6.51 10.70
C GLU A 14 -7.97 7.57 9.61
N ILE A 15 -8.08 8.84 10.00
CA ILE A 15 -8.39 9.98 9.12
C ILE A 15 -7.07 10.61 8.65
N CYS A 16 -6.94 10.80 7.34
CA CYS A 16 -5.81 11.51 6.76
C CYS A 16 -5.98 13.03 6.99
N GLU A 17 -5.01 13.68 7.64
CA GLU A 17 -5.05 15.13 7.93
C GLU A 17 -5.17 16.00 6.66
N LYS A 18 -4.57 15.55 5.55
CA LYS A 18 -4.64 16.26 4.26
C LYS A 18 -6.01 16.16 3.60
N CYS A 19 -6.70 15.04 3.80
CA CYS A 19 -7.94 14.72 3.08
C CYS A 19 -9.20 14.91 3.93
N TYR A 20 -9.09 14.87 5.26
CA TYR A 20 -10.19 14.85 6.23
C TYR A 20 -11.16 13.66 6.07
N TYR A 21 -10.70 12.57 5.45
CA TYR A 21 -11.37 11.27 5.37
C TYR A 21 -10.34 10.13 5.23
N ILE A 22 -10.79 8.88 5.27
CA ILE A 22 -9.94 7.69 5.04
C ILE A 22 -9.60 7.59 3.54
N CYS A 23 -8.39 7.99 3.17
CA CYS A 23 -7.93 8.01 1.77
C CYS A 23 -7.12 6.75 1.40
N HIS A 24 -6.74 6.61 0.12
CA HIS A 24 -5.99 5.44 -0.37
C HIS A 24 -4.61 5.32 0.29
N ALA A 25 -3.89 6.42 0.48
CA ALA A 25 -2.60 6.44 1.17
C ALA A 25 -2.66 5.83 2.58
N MET A 26 -3.71 6.13 3.37
CA MET A 26 -3.92 5.54 4.70
C MET A 26 -4.14 4.02 4.61
N ARG A 27 -4.94 3.57 3.64
CA ARG A 27 -5.19 2.14 3.41
C ARG A 27 -3.92 1.39 3.00
N PHE A 28 -3.06 2.00 2.20
CA PHE A 28 -1.76 1.44 1.85
C PHE A 28 -0.85 1.34 3.08
N GLN A 29 -0.76 2.41 3.87
CA GLN A 29 0.09 2.46 5.07
C GLN A 29 -0.24 1.34 6.07
N GLN A 30 -1.52 0.99 6.22
CA GLN A 30 -1.95 -0.14 7.06
C GLN A 30 -1.37 -1.50 6.60
N ASN A 31 -1.07 -1.64 5.30
CA ASN A 31 -0.55 -2.87 4.71
C ASN A 31 0.99 -2.94 4.65
N PHE A 32 1.72 -1.90 5.04
CA PHE A 32 3.20 -1.90 4.94
C PHE A 32 3.88 -2.95 5.81
N LYS A 33 3.21 -3.41 6.88
CA LYS A 33 3.70 -4.49 7.74
C LYS A 33 3.37 -5.88 7.20
N ASN A 34 2.51 -5.98 6.20
CA ASN A 34 1.98 -7.26 5.69
C ASN A 34 2.80 -7.82 4.54
N TRP A 35 3.71 -7.03 3.95
CA TRP A 35 4.58 -7.47 2.86
C TRP A 35 5.94 -6.77 2.90
N THR A 36 6.95 -7.43 2.35
CA THR A 36 8.27 -6.87 2.04
C THR A 36 8.81 -7.60 0.82
N SER A 37 9.56 -6.90 -0.03
CA SER A 37 10.32 -7.51 -1.12
C SER A 37 11.61 -8.18 -0.64
N GLY A 38 11.98 -8.01 0.63
CA GLY A 38 13.32 -8.34 1.15
C GLY A 38 14.38 -7.30 0.77
N ASN A 39 14.03 -6.24 0.04
CA ASN A 39 14.92 -5.13 -0.31
C ASN A 39 14.34 -3.79 0.18
N GLY A 40 14.94 -3.24 1.24
CA GLY A 40 14.45 -2.01 1.86
C GLY A 40 14.42 -0.78 0.93
N ASN A 41 15.30 -0.71 -0.07
CA ASN A 41 15.28 0.40 -1.03
C ASN A 41 14.09 0.29 -1.99
N ILE A 42 13.78 -0.92 -2.44
CA ILE A 42 12.60 -1.20 -3.29
C ILE A 42 11.32 -0.98 -2.49
N ASP A 43 11.27 -1.50 -1.26
CA ASP A 43 10.12 -1.34 -0.36
C ASP A 43 9.83 0.14 -0.11
N LYS A 44 10.86 0.93 0.23
CA LYS A 44 10.73 2.37 0.42
C LYS A 44 10.21 3.06 -0.83
N PHE A 45 10.76 2.75 -2.00
CA PHE A 45 10.32 3.35 -3.26
C PHE A 45 8.84 3.08 -3.53
N ILE A 46 8.40 1.83 -3.35
CA ILE A 46 6.98 1.45 -3.51
C ILE A 46 6.10 2.18 -2.49
N GLN A 47 6.49 2.18 -1.21
CA GLN A 47 5.76 2.87 -0.14
C GLN A 47 5.64 4.38 -0.40
N ASP A 48 6.70 5.04 -0.88
CA ASP A 48 6.70 6.47 -1.21
C ASP A 48 5.67 6.78 -2.33
N THR A 49 5.54 5.92 -3.35
CA THR A 49 4.50 6.07 -4.38
C THR A 49 3.10 5.89 -3.81
N GLN A 50 2.90 4.92 -2.92
CA GLN A 50 1.61 4.60 -2.30
C GLN A 50 1.16 5.69 -1.30
N LEU A 51 2.08 6.26 -0.52
CA LEU A 51 1.80 7.37 0.41
C LEU A 51 1.42 8.66 -0.32
N SER A 52 1.88 8.83 -1.55
CA SER A 52 1.55 10.00 -2.39
C SER A 52 0.16 9.88 -3.04
N ALA A 53 -0.44 8.68 -3.07
CA ALA A 53 -1.70 8.42 -3.74
C ALA A 53 -2.90 8.57 -2.80
N HIS A 54 -3.46 9.78 -2.71
CA HIS A 54 -4.60 10.05 -1.82
C HIS A 54 -5.95 9.76 -2.51
N THR A 55 -6.04 10.03 -3.82
CA THR A 55 -7.28 9.95 -4.60
C THR A 55 -7.33 8.72 -5.51
N SER A 56 -8.54 8.37 -5.98
CA SER A 56 -8.74 7.29 -6.95
C SER A 56 -8.11 7.57 -8.32
N TYR A 57 -7.70 8.81 -8.60
CA TYR A 57 -6.94 9.15 -9.79
C TYR A 57 -5.45 8.84 -9.60
N GLU A 58 -4.88 9.26 -8.47
CA GLU A 58 -3.45 9.08 -8.16
C GLU A 58 -3.09 7.62 -7.89
N VAL A 59 -4.01 6.81 -7.35
CA VAL A 59 -3.78 5.38 -7.08
C VAL A 59 -3.37 4.60 -8.33
N LYS A 60 -3.78 5.05 -9.52
CA LYS A 60 -3.40 4.44 -10.80
C LYS A 60 -1.90 4.55 -11.09
N ASN A 61 -1.21 5.49 -10.43
CA ASN A 61 0.22 5.74 -10.57
C ASN A 61 1.03 5.14 -9.41
N ALA A 62 0.37 4.57 -8.39
CA ALA A 62 1.05 3.92 -7.29
C ALA A 62 1.52 2.52 -7.71
N LEU A 63 2.71 2.12 -7.24
CA LEU A 63 3.22 0.78 -7.46
C LEU A 63 2.62 -0.18 -6.42
N GLU A 64 2.35 -1.41 -6.82
CA GLU A 64 1.89 -2.48 -5.92
C GLU A 64 2.93 -3.61 -5.90
N TRP A 65 3.25 -4.09 -4.70
CA TRP A 65 4.08 -5.26 -4.54
C TRP A 65 3.25 -6.53 -4.71
N ILE A 66 3.68 -7.41 -5.63
CA ILE A 66 3.06 -8.71 -5.87
C ILE A 66 4.11 -9.80 -5.59
N PRO A 67 3.92 -10.61 -4.54
CA PRO A 67 4.73 -11.80 -4.30
C PRO A 67 4.77 -12.74 -5.50
N TYR A 68 5.93 -13.31 -5.79
CA TYR A 68 6.15 -14.17 -6.96
C TYR A 68 5.24 -15.41 -6.99
N ASP A 69 4.95 -15.98 -5.82
CA ASP A 69 4.05 -17.12 -5.66
C ASP A 69 2.58 -16.82 -6.03
N ARG A 70 2.21 -15.53 -6.13
CA ARG A 70 0.90 -15.11 -6.66
C ARG A 70 0.88 -15.03 -8.19
N LEU A 71 2.01 -15.18 -8.87
CA LEU A 71 2.10 -15.18 -10.33
C LEU A 71 1.98 -16.61 -10.87
N TYR A 72 0.75 -17.04 -11.14
CA TYR A 72 0.43 -18.33 -11.76
C TYR A 72 -0.14 -18.15 -13.18
N ASN A 73 -0.18 -19.23 -13.96
CA ASN A 73 -0.68 -19.25 -15.35
C ASN A 73 0.07 -18.30 -16.31
N ILE A 74 1.38 -18.14 -16.13
CA ILE A 74 2.21 -17.35 -17.04
C ILE A 74 2.19 -18.01 -18.43
N LYS A 75 1.57 -17.34 -19.41
CA LYS A 75 1.47 -17.80 -20.79
C LYS A 75 2.39 -16.99 -21.68
N TYR A 76 3.19 -17.69 -22.47
CA TYR A 76 3.97 -17.09 -23.54
C TYR A 76 3.05 -16.60 -24.66
N ILE A 77 3.08 -15.30 -24.97
CA ILE A 77 2.18 -14.69 -25.98
C ILE A 77 2.88 -14.33 -27.29
N ALA A 78 4.18 -14.02 -27.26
CA ALA A 78 4.96 -13.68 -28.43
C ALA A 78 6.47 -13.76 -28.13
N LYS A 79 7.27 -14.09 -29.15
CA LYS A 79 8.69 -13.75 -29.20
C LYS A 79 8.81 -12.51 -30.06
N ASP A 80 9.47 -11.47 -29.56
CA ASP A 80 9.95 -10.43 -30.45
C ASP A 80 11.30 -10.91 -31.00
N GLU A 81 11.40 -11.06 -32.32
CA GLU A 81 12.66 -11.30 -33.02
C GLU A 81 13.05 -9.95 -33.62
N PHE A 82 13.83 -9.17 -32.85
CA PHE A 82 14.46 -7.95 -33.34
C PHE A 82 15.39 -8.24 -34.52
#